data_AF-A0A7U9X9L0-F1
#
_entry.id   AF-A0A7U9X9L0-F1
#
_cell.length_a   1.000
_cell.length_b   1.000
_cell.length_c   1.000
_cell.angle_alpha   90.00
_cell.angle_beta   90.00
_cell.angle_gamma   90.00
#
_symmetry.space_group_name_H-M   'P 1'
#
loop_
_entity.id
_entity.type
_entity.pdbx_description
1 polymer ?
#
loop_
_entity_poly.entity_id
_entity_poly.type
_entity_poly.pdbx_seq_one_letter_code
_entity_poly.pdbx_strand_id
1 'polypeptide(L)'
;METMFITPIQPISIGEDTGSVQKVSGQSAISGFKGIFEEAVNNVRTTEEDLVGKQYLLATGQIEDAHSVMIASSQAQLAVDMLVSLRNKALEAYNEVMRISI
;
A
#
# COMPACT_ATOMS: atom_id res chain seq x y z
N MET A 1 6.17 68.00 23.34
CA MET A 1 7.33 67.13 23.05
C MET A 1 6.82 65.70 22.97
N GLU A 2 6.20 65.33 21.85
CA GLU A 2 5.84 63.94 21.57
C GLU A 2 6.99 63.31 20.78
N THR A 3 7.70 62.39 21.41
CA THR A 3 8.80 61.65 20.80
C THR A 3 8.23 60.56 19.91
N MET A 4 8.25 60.78 18.59
CA MET A 4 7.98 59.72 17.61
C MET A 4 9.08 58.65 17.70
N PHE A 5 8.73 57.49 18.27
CA PHE A 5 9.57 56.30 18.30
C PHE A 5 9.54 55.67 16.90
N ILE A 6 10.65 55.77 16.17
CA ILE A 6 10.82 55.06 14.91
C ILE A 6 10.91 53.57 15.22
N THR A 7 9.95 52.80 14.72
CA THR A 7 9.93 51.35 14.84
C THR A 7 10.97 50.75 13.88
N PRO A 8 11.91 49.91 14.36
CA PRO A 8 12.90 49.30 13.49
C PRO A 8 12.27 48.26 12.57
N ILE A 9 12.60 48.34 11.29
CA ILE A 9 12.12 47.43 10.23
C ILE A 9 12.60 46.01 10.57
N GLN A 10 11.65 45.09 10.70
CA GLN A 10 11.93 43.66 10.91
C GLN A 10 12.42 43.04 9.59
N PRO A 11 13.42 42.13 9.63
CA PRO A 11 13.87 41.43 8.44
C PRO A 11 12.74 40.58 7.86
N ILE A 12 12.54 40.66 6.54
CA ILE A 12 11.60 39.83 5.82
C ILE A 12 12.06 38.37 5.97
N SER A 13 11.25 37.54 6.65
CA SER A 13 11.42 36.10 6.68
C SER A 13 11.05 35.54 5.30
N ILE A 14 12.04 35.46 4.41
CA ILE A 14 11.92 34.73 3.16
C ILE A 14 12.14 33.25 3.51
N GLY A 15 11.04 32.50 3.63
CA GLY A 15 11.12 31.08 3.96
C GLY A 15 9.90 30.43 4.58
N GLU A 16 8.69 30.86 4.24
CA GLU A 16 7.45 30.14 4.59
C GLU A 16 6.51 29.94 3.38
N ASP A 17 7.06 29.95 2.16
CA ASP A 17 6.30 29.61 0.94
C ASP A 17 7.07 28.65 0.02
N THR A 18 7.83 27.73 0.62
CA THR A 18 8.07 26.44 -0.02
C THR A 18 7.10 25.47 0.61
N GLY A 19 6.08 25.09 -0.16
CA GLY A 19 4.96 24.24 0.24
C GLY A 19 5.38 23.19 1.26
N SER A 20 4.61 23.11 2.33
CA SER A 20 4.69 22.11 3.37
C SER A 20 5.15 20.77 2.80
N VAL A 21 6.44 20.47 2.95
CA VAL A 21 6.91 19.09 2.92
C VAL A 21 6.32 18.50 4.18
N GLN A 22 5.08 18.03 4.03
CA GLN A 22 4.32 17.38 5.05
C GLN A 22 5.16 16.18 5.45
N LYS A 23 5.84 16.32 6.60
CA LYS A 23 6.67 15.26 7.17
C LYS A 23 5.69 14.14 7.46
N VAL A 24 5.60 13.17 6.53
CA VAL A 24 4.73 12.01 6.70
C VAL A 24 5.23 11.35 7.97
N SER A 25 4.43 11.46 9.03
CA SER A 25 4.67 10.73 10.27
C SER A 25 4.83 9.27 9.88
N GLY A 26 5.98 8.65 10.20
CA GLY A 26 6.27 7.26 9.83
C GLY A 26 5.16 6.30 10.26
N GLN A 27 4.42 6.64 11.31
CA GLN A 27 3.25 5.91 11.78
C GLN A 27 2.12 5.83 10.75
N SER A 28 1.89 6.92 9.98
CA SER A 28 0.84 6.98 8.97
C SER A 28 1.22 6.16 7.72
N ALA A 29 2.50 6.17 7.33
CA ALA A 29 3.01 5.34 6.24
C ALA A 29 2.97 3.84 6.58
N ILE A 30 3.32 3.46 7.81
CA ILE A 30 3.22 2.06 8.29
C ILE A 30 1.77 1.58 8.27
N SER A 31 0.83 2.42 8.72
CA SER A 31 -0.61 2.10 8.70
C SER A 31 -1.13 1.91 7.26
N GLY A 32 -0.70 2.77 6.33
CA GLY A 32 -1.08 2.67 4.91
C GLY A 32 -0.56 1.40 4.25
N PHE A 33 0.72 1.07 4.44
CA PHE A 33 1.30 -0.17 3.92
C PHE A 33 0.67 -1.41 4.55
N LYS A 34 0.44 -1.40 5.87
CA LYS A 34 -0.26 -2.48 6.57
C LYS A 34 -1.63 -2.75 5.95
N GLY A 35 -2.41 -1.71 5.68
CA GLY A 35 -3.72 -1.86 5.04
C GLY A 35 -3.64 -2.48 3.64
N ILE A 36 -2.68 -2.04 2.82
CA ILE A 36 -2.46 -2.62 1.48
C ILE A 36 -2.06 -4.09 1.57
N PHE A 37 -1.18 -4.43 2.51
CA PHE A 37 -0.74 -5.81 2.71
C PHE A 37 -1.87 -6.71 3.21
N GLU A 38 -2.68 -6.23 4.15
CA GLU A 38 -3.88 -6.94 4.63
C GLU A 38 -4.89 -7.17 3.49
N GLU A 39 -5.11 -6.17 2.65
CA GLU A 39 -5.97 -6.30 1.47
C GLU A 39 -5.43 -7.34 0.48
N ALA A 40 -4.12 -7.34 0.22
CA ALA A 40 -3.50 -8.32 -0.67
C ALA A 40 -3.66 -9.75 -0.14
N VAL A 41 -3.51 -9.96 1.18
CA VAL A 41 -3.74 -11.26 1.83
C VAL A 41 -5.21 -11.67 1.73
N ASN A 42 -6.13 -10.73 1.99
CA ASN A 42 -7.56 -10.99 1.84
C ASN A 42 -7.93 -11.36 0.41
N ASN A 43 -7.33 -10.72 -0.59
CA ASN A 43 -7.57 -11.01 -2.00
C ASN A 43 -7.11 -12.43 -2.40
N VAL A 44 -5.97 -12.90 -1.89
CA VAL A 44 -5.56 -14.30 -2.06
C VAL A 44 -6.61 -15.24 -1.47
N ARG A 45 -7.05 -14.97 -0.24
CA ARG A 45 -8.06 -15.79 0.43
C ARG A 45 -9.38 -15.85 -0.35
N THR A 46 -9.89 -14.72 -0.82
CA THR A 46 -11.17 -14.66 -1.54
C THR A 46 -11.10 -15.32 -2.91
N THR A 47 -9.99 -15.15 -3.64
CA THR A 47 -9.79 -15.80 -4.95
C THR A 47 -9.60 -17.30 -4.83
N GLU A 48 -8.91 -17.78 -3.79
CA GLU A 48 -8.84 -19.21 -3.48
C GLU A 48 -10.21 -19.78 -3.07
N GLU A 49 -10.98 -19.08 -2.25
CA GLU A 49 -12.34 -19.50 -1.88
C GLU A 49 -13.26 -19.63 -3.11
N ASP A 50 -13.21 -18.67 -4.05
CA ASP A 50 -13.97 -18.73 -5.29
C ASP A 50 -13.54 -19.92 -6.17
N LEU A 51 -12.24 -20.16 -6.28
CA LEU A 51 -11.70 -21.32 -6.99
C LEU A 51 -12.20 -22.64 -6.40
N VAL A 52 -12.12 -22.80 -5.08
CA VAL A 52 -12.60 -24.00 -4.38
C VAL A 52 -14.09 -24.20 -4.58
N GLY A 53 -14.89 -23.13 -4.51
CA GLY A 53 -16.33 -23.18 -4.77
C GLY A 53 -16.64 -23.67 -6.19
N LYS A 54 -15.95 -23.14 -7.20
CA LYS A 54 -16.14 -23.56 -8.59
C LYS A 54 -15.64 -24.97 -8.85
N GLN A 55 -14.51 -25.38 -8.27
CA GLN A 55 -14.02 -26.76 -8.35
C GLN A 55 -15.03 -27.75 -7.76
N TYR A 56 -15.67 -27.39 -6.64
CA TYR A 56 -16.71 -28.21 -6.03
C TYR A 56 -17.94 -28.36 -6.95
N LEU A 57 -18.41 -27.27 -7.56
CA LEU A 57 -19.51 -27.30 -8.53
C LEU A 57 -19.16 -28.16 -9.75
N LEU A 58 -17.92 -28.08 -10.23
CA LEU A 58 -17.43 -28.93 -11.32
C LEU A 58 -17.42 -30.40 -10.92
N ALA A 59 -16.88 -30.74 -9.75
CA ALA A 59 -16.81 -32.12 -9.26
C ALA A 59 -18.19 -32.75 -9.04
N THR A 60 -19.18 -31.94 -8.66
CA THR A 60 -20.58 -32.38 -8.50
C THR A 60 -21.39 -32.34 -9.79
N GLY A 61 -20.81 -31.88 -10.90
CA GLY A 61 -21.48 -31.77 -12.20
C GLY A 61 -22.57 -30.68 -12.28
N GLN A 62 -22.60 -29.77 -11.30
CA GLN A 62 -23.59 -28.68 -11.20
C GLN A 62 -23.07 -27.36 -11.78
N ILE A 63 -21.92 -27.37 -12.44
CA ILE A 63 -21.33 -26.17 -13.02
C ILE A 63 -21.93 -25.86 -14.40
N GLU A 64 -22.34 -24.61 -14.61
CA GLU A 64 -22.84 -24.16 -15.92
C GLU A 64 -21.71 -23.98 -16.94
N ASP A 65 -20.55 -23.48 -16.50
CA ASP A 65 -19.39 -23.23 -17.37
C ASP A 65 -18.09 -23.76 -16.75
N ALA A 66 -17.52 -24.80 -17.37
CA ALA A 66 -16.28 -25.42 -16.95
C ALA A 66 -15.06 -24.48 -17.07
N HIS A 67 -15.06 -23.52 -18.00
CA HIS A 67 -13.96 -22.57 -18.17
C HIS A 67 -13.87 -21.58 -17.00
N SER A 68 -14.97 -21.38 -16.26
CA SER A 68 -14.98 -20.53 -15.08
C SER A 68 -14.01 -21.01 -13.99
N VAL A 69 -13.76 -22.32 -13.89
CA VAL A 69 -12.76 -22.90 -12.99
C VAL A 69 -11.36 -22.51 -13.41
N MET A 70 -11.07 -22.52 -14.72
CA MET A 70 -9.76 -22.10 -15.23
C MET A 70 -9.51 -20.60 -15.02
N ILE A 71 -10.54 -19.78 -15.18
CA ILE A 71 -10.46 -18.33 -14.91
C ILE A 71 -10.16 -18.10 -13.42
N ALA A 72 -10.94 -18.72 -12.53
CA ALA A 72 -10.72 -18.58 -11.09
C ALA A 72 -9.34 -19.12 -10.67
N SER A 73 -8.87 -20.21 -11.30
CA SER A 73 -7.54 -20.75 -11.05
C SER A 73 -6.45 -19.75 -11.43
N SER A 74 -6.62 -19.08 -12.57
CA SER A 74 -5.67 -18.06 -13.03
C SER A 74 -5.68 -16.83 -12.12
N GLN A 75 -6.86 -16.43 -11.62
CA GLN A 75 -7.00 -15.33 -10.67
C GLN A 75 -6.34 -15.63 -9.32
N ALA A 76 -6.58 -16.82 -8.75
CA ALA A 76 -5.95 -17.24 -7.50
C ALA A 76 -4.43 -17.30 -7.62
N GLN A 77 -3.93 -17.89 -8.71
CA GLN A 77 -2.49 -17.94 -9.01
C GLN A 77 -1.89 -16.52 -9.07
N LEU A 78 -2.51 -15.61 -9.83
CA LEU A 78 -2.04 -14.24 -9.97
C LEU A 78 -2.05 -13.48 -8.63
N ALA A 79 -3.10 -13.66 -7.82
CA ALA A 79 -3.19 -13.03 -6.50
C ALA A 79 -2.02 -13.45 -5.60
N VAL A 80 -1.69 -14.75 -5.59
CA VAL A 80 -0.54 -15.27 -4.83
C VAL A 80 0.77 -14.69 -5.34
N ASP A 81 0.98 -14.66 -6.65
CA ASP A 81 2.20 -14.12 -7.26
C ASP A 81 2.40 -12.62 -6.92
N MET A 82 1.31 -11.84 -6.90
CA MET A 82 1.36 -10.45 -6.46
C MET A 82 1.71 -10.32 -4.98
N LEU A 83 1.12 -11.15 -4.11
CA LEU A 83 1.42 -11.13 -2.68
C LEU A 83 2.90 -11.47 -2.41
N VAL A 84 3.43 -12.48 -3.10
CA VAL A 84 4.85 -12.85 -3.00
C VAL A 84 5.74 -11.70 -3.48
N SER A 85 5.39 -11.05 -4.60
CA SER A 85 6.12 -9.90 -5.11
C SER A 85 6.12 -8.72 -4.12
N LEU A 86 4.96 -8.44 -3.51
CA LEU A 86 4.81 -7.41 -2.49
C LEU A 86 5.67 -7.71 -1.25
N ARG A 87 5.62 -8.96 -0.76
CA ARG A 87 6.44 -9.45 0.36
C ARG A 87 7.93 -9.25 0.07
N ASN A 88 8.40 -9.70 -1.10
CA ASN A 88 9.81 -9.59 -1.47
C ASN A 88 10.24 -8.12 -1.53
N LYS A 89 9.42 -7.26 -2.15
CA LYS A 89 9.74 -5.83 -2.25
C LYS A 89 9.77 -5.13 -0.90
N ALA A 90 8.90 -5.51 0.03
CA ALA A 90 8.92 -5.00 1.39
C ALA A 90 10.21 -5.38 2.14
N LEU A 91 10.67 -6.62 1.99
CA LEU A 91 11.94 -7.08 2.57
C LEU A 91 13.15 -6.38 1.96
N GLU A 92 13.16 -6.19 0.64
CA GLU A 92 14.20 -5.41 -0.05
C GLU A 92 14.26 -3.97 0.46
N ALA A 93 13.11 -3.30 0.57
CA ALA A 93 13.05 -1.92 1.06
C ALA A 93 13.55 -1.81 2.52
N TYR A 94 13.19 -2.77 3.37
CA TYR A 94 13.71 -2.84 4.73
C TYR A 94 15.24 -2.98 4.76
N ASN A 95 15.79 -3.91 3.95
CA ASN A 95 17.23 -4.12 3.87
C ASN A 95 17.96 -2.89 3.33
N GLU A 96 17.39 -2.19 2.34
CA GLU A 96 17.99 -0.97 1.76
C GLU A 96 18.05 0.17 2.80
N VAL A 97 16.99 0.39 3.57
CA VAL A 97 16.97 1.40 4.65
C VAL A 97 18.05 1.08 5.70
N MET A 98 18.21 -0.19 6.06
CA MET A 98 19.27 -0.62 6.99
C MET A 98 20.66 -0.39 6.40
N ARG A 99 20.84 -0.56 5.09
CA ARG A 99 22.12 -0.37 4.39
C ARG A 99 22.52 1.09 4.25
N ILE A 100 21.56 2.01 4.12
CA ILE A 100 21.81 3.46 4.10
C ILE A 100 22.14 4.00 5.49
N SER A 101 21.62 3.36 6.55
CA SER A 101 21.71 3.85 7.93
C SER A 101 22.96 3.38 8.69
N ILE A 102 23.80 2.54 8.07
CA ILE A 102 25.11 2.10 8.61
C ILE A 102 26.28 2.86 7.98
#